data_AF-A0A3A4WHD2-F1
#
_entry.id   AF-A0A3A4WHD2-F1
#
_cell.length_a   1.000
_cell.length_b   1.000
_cell.length_c   1.000
_cell.angle_alpha   90.00
_cell.angle_beta   90.00
_cell.angle_gamma   90.00
#
_symmetry.space_group_name_H-M   'P 1'
#
loop_
_entity.id
_entity.type
_entity.pdbx_description
1 polymer ?
#
loop_
_entity_poly.entity_id
_entity_poly.type
_entity_poly.pdbx_seq_one_letter_code
_entity_poly.pdbx_strand_id
1 'polypeptide(L)'
;MKNLLIFLFVLAAVSGFSTQSYAGLELRGTDSLGVRLIYDSDLDVTWYDHTNSYNTWQNQMDWVSALTVDFGGTIYDDWRLPSTVDGIFSLGYDGTTTAGYNITSSEMGHLFYTGLENKGYCDASANCPQPGWGLTNTGPFLNLRPYTYWSGTEYAADTVFAWSFSNNYGYQGSYNKDYNPYYAVAVRPGDVAVVPEPVSMMLFGIGAVLLVALRIVIRRRG
;
A
#
# COMPACT_ATOMS: atom_id res chain seq x y z
N MET A 1 20.86 -42.40 6.69
CA MET A 1 19.68 -41.94 7.46
C MET A 1 19.85 -40.53 8.03
N LYS A 2 20.93 -40.19 8.77
CA LYS A 2 21.18 -38.82 9.28
C LYS A 2 21.21 -37.74 8.18
N ASN A 3 21.78 -38.02 7.02
CA ASN A 3 21.90 -37.03 5.92
C ASN A 3 20.58 -36.80 5.16
N LEU A 4 19.64 -37.76 5.22
CA LEU A 4 18.32 -37.64 4.58
C LEU A 4 17.37 -36.77 5.42
N LEU A 5 17.49 -36.86 6.75
CA LEU A 5 16.75 -36.04 7.71
C LEU A 5 17.13 -34.55 7.67
N ILE A 6 18.41 -34.23 7.44
CA ILE A 6 18.87 -32.83 7.29
C ILE A 6 18.33 -32.21 5.99
N PHE A 7 18.29 -32.99 4.90
CA PHE A 7 17.76 -32.53 3.61
C PHE A 7 16.25 -32.26 3.66
N LEU A 8 15.48 -33.09 4.38
CA LEU A 8 14.04 -32.90 4.61
C LEU A 8 13.73 -31.67 5.50
N PHE A 9 14.60 -31.35 6.46
CA PHE A 9 14.44 -30.14 7.30
C PHE A 9 14.70 -28.84 6.51
N VAL A 10 15.65 -28.84 5.58
CA VAL A 10 15.93 -27.66 4.73
C VAL A 10 14.81 -27.44 3.70
N LEU A 11 14.18 -28.49 3.18
CA LEU A 11 13.05 -28.38 2.25
C LEU A 11 11.75 -27.92 2.94
N ALA A 12 11.51 -28.38 4.18
CA ALA A 12 10.34 -27.97 4.96
C ALA A 12 10.40 -26.50 5.43
N ALA A 13 11.60 -25.95 5.63
CA ALA A 13 11.78 -24.54 5.99
C ALA A 13 11.38 -23.56 4.87
N VAL A 14 11.33 -24.00 3.61
CA VAL A 14 10.95 -23.19 2.44
C VAL A 14 9.43 -23.22 2.19
N SER A 15 8.68 -24.11 2.85
CA SER A 15 7.27 -24.38 2.53
C SER A 15 6.26 -23.64 3.43
N GLY A 16 6.73 -22.76 4.32
CA GLY A 16 5.94 -22.24 5.43
C GLY A 16 5.31 -20.85 5.28
N PHE A 17 5.54 -20.14 4.16
CA PHE A 17 4.97 -18.81 3.96
C PHE A 17 3.82 -18.87 2.95
N SER A 18 2.61 -19.15 3.44
CA SER A 18 1.41 -18.74 2.71
C SER A 18 1.25 -17.23 2.88
N THR A 19 1.89 -16.44 2.01
CA THR A 19 1.52 -15.03 1.89
C THR A 19 0.17 -14.99 1.20
N GLN A 20 -0.84 -14.35 1.82
CA GLN A 20 -2.00 -13.89 1.06
C GLN A 20 -1.45 -12.95 -0.02
N SER A 21 -1.47 -13.39 -1.28
CA SER A 21 -1.22 -12.51 -2.41
C SER A 21 -2.52 -11.78 -2.68
N TYR A 22 -2.50 -10.46 -2.52
CA TYR A 22 -3.53 -9.61 -3.08
C TYR A 22 -3.22 -9.51 -4.57
N ALA A 23 -4.16 -9.94 -5.42
CA ALA A 23 -4.03 -9.70 -6.84
C ALA A 23 -3.81 -8.18 -7.03
N GLY A 24 -2.82 -7.79 -7.83
CA GLY A 24 -2.52 -6.39 -8.06
C GLY A 24 -1.45 -5.77 -7.16
N LEU A 25 -1.38 -6.12 -5.86
CA LEU A 25 -0.52 -5.43 -4.87
C LEU A 25 0.81 -6.15 -4.59
N GLU A 26 1.92 -5.53 -4.99
CA GLU A 26 3.26 -6.10 -4.92
C GLU A 26 4.19 -5.24 -4.05
N LEU A 27 4.69 -5.82 -2.94
CA LEU A 27 5.70 -5.16 -2.12
C LEU A 27 7.03 -5.09 -2.88
N ARG A 28 7.51 -3.87 -3.16
CA ARG A 28 8.79 -3.63 -3.85
C ARG A 28 9.98 -3.57 -2.89
N GLY A 29 9.74 -3.14 -1.65
CA GLY A 29 10.76 -3.05 -0.61
C GLY A 29 10.46 -1.88 0.32
N THR A 30 11.49 -1.40 1.01
CA THR A 30 11.44 -0.19 1.84
C THR A 30 12.43 0.85 1.36
N ASP A 31 12.08 2.12 1.47
CA ASP A 31 12.98 3.24 1.21
C ASP A 31 14.07 3.37 2.29
N SER A 32 14.91 4.42 2.15
CA SER A 32 15.96 4.76 3.13
C SER A 32 15.45 5.08 4.55
N LEU A 33 14.16 5.36 4.72
CA LEU A 33 13.49 5.63 5.99
C LEU A 33 12.75 4.40 6.55
N GLY A 34 12.77 3.27 5.83
CA GLY A 34 12.09 2.03 6.22
C GLY A 34 10.60 2.00 5.86
N VAL A 35 10.12 2.93 5.03
CA VAL A 35 8.72 2.99 4.56
C VAL A 35 8.54 2.10 3.34
N ARG A 36 7.47 1.31 3.30
CA ARG A 36 7.21 0.37 2.20
C ARG A 36 6.73 1.08 0.94
N LEU A 37 7.22 0.61 -0.20
CA LEU A 37 6.68 0.93 -1.52
C LEU A 37 5.93 -0.28 -2.06
N ILE A 38 4.66 -0.08 -2.41
CA ILE A 38 3.74 -1.14 -2.80
C ILE A 38 3.20 -0.79 -4.19
N TYR A 39 3.58 -1.54 -5.20
CA TYR A 39 3.07 -1.35 -6.55
C TYR A 39 1.67 -1.98 -6.69
N ASP A 40 0.76 -1.25 -7.30
CA ASP A 40 -0.59 -1.66 -7.66
C ASP A 40 -0.67 -1.75 -9.19
N SER A 41 -0.62 -2.98 -9.70
CA SER A 41 -0.60 -3.25 -11.15
C SER A 41 -1.96 -3.09 -11.83
N ASP A 42 -3.07 -3.04 -11.08
CA ASP A 42 -4.38 -2.78 -11.65
C ASP A 42 -4.55 -1.29 -11.98
N LEU A 43 -3.99 -0.42 -11.14
CA LEU A 43 -4.03 1.04 -11.30
C LEU A 43 -2.78 1.63 -11.98
N ASP A 44 -1.71 0.82 -12.11
CA ASP A 44 -0.37 1.27 -12.51
C ASP A 44 0.12 2.44 -11.65
N VAL A 45 0.09 2.26 -10.32
CA VAL A 45 0.59 3.25 -9.34
C VAL A 45 1.42 2.57 -8.26
N THR A 46 2.33 3.30 -7.64
CA THR A 46 3.04 2.86 -6.44
C THR A 46 2.55 3.65 -5.22
N TRP A 47 2.12 2.94 -4.19
CA TRP A 47 1.75 3.48 -2.89
C TRP A 47 2.97 3.64 -1.98
N TYR A 48 3.06 4.78 -1.30
CA TYR A 48 3.97 5.00 -0.19
C TYR A 48 3.23 4.68 1.11
N ASP A 49 3.58 3.57 1.77
CA ASP A 49 2.90 3.04 2.97
C ASP A 49 3.22 3.88 4.22
N HIS A 50 2.80 5.14 4.18
CA HIS A 50 2.92 6.12 5.23
C HIS A 50 1.62 6.90 5.34
N THR A 51 1.06 6.92 6.55
CA THR A 51 -0.09 7.78 6.85
C THR A 51 0.43 9.10 7.42
N ASN A 52 0.40 10.15 6.60
CA ASN A 52 0.71 11.49 7.06
C ASN A 52 -0.36 11.99 8.04
N SER A 53 0.06 12.75 9.05
CA SER A 53 -0.83 13.24 10.10
C SER A 53 -1.94 14.11 9.53
N TYR A 54 -3.10 14.12 10.19
CA TYR A 54 -4.28 14.84 9.70
C TYR A 54 -4.02 16.35 9.59
N ASN A 55 -4.53 16.95 8.52
CA ASN A 55 -4.40 18.38 8.27
C ASN A 55 -5.48 18.86 7.27
N THR A 56 -5.52 20.17 7.00
CA THR A 56 -6.32 20.76 5.93
C THR A 56 -5.88 20.21 4.57
N TRP A 57 -6.79 20.26 3.59
CA TRP A 57 -6.53 19.71 2.26
C TRP A 57 -5.30 20.35 1.61
N GLN A 58 -5.20 21.69 1.65
CA GLN A 58 -4.06 22.40 1.06
C GLN A 58 -2.73 21.98 1.70
N ASN A 59 -2.68 21.83 3.03
CA ASN A 59 -1.47 21.40 3.71
C ASN A 59 -1.06 19.96 3.32
N GLN A 60 -2.02 19.08 3.00
CA GLN A 60 -1.70 17.75 2.47
C GLN A 60 -1.18 17.81 1.03
N MET A 61 -1.76 18.67 0.20
CA MET A 61 -1.27 18.90 -1.17
C MET A 61 0.16 19.44 -1.15
N ASP A 62 0.44 20.39 -0.26
CA ASP A 62 1.77 20.97 -0.08
C ASP A 62 2.76 19.89 0.41
N TRP A 63 2.38 19.10 1.41
CA TRP A 63 3.19 17.98 1.91
C TRP A 63 3.56 17.00 0.79
N VAL A 64 2.59 16.53 0.01
CA VAL A 64 2.85 15.51 -0.99
C VAL A 64 3.65 16.06 -2.17
N SER A 65 3.47 17.33 -2.52
CA SER A 65 4.25 18.00 -3.58
C SER A 65 5.72 18.18 -3.22
N ALA A 66 6.04 18.22 -1.92
CA ALA A 66 7.40 18.34 -1.40
C ALA A 66 8.01 16.97 -1.03
N LEU A 67 7.26 15.87 -1.21
CA LEU A 67 7.72 14.54 -0.85
C LEU A 67 8.77 14.06 -1.84
N THR A 68 9.90 13.60 -1.32
CA THR A 68 10.98 13.00 -2.09
C THR A 68 11.36 11.68 -1.42
N VAL A 69 11.37 10.61 -2.19
CA VAL A 69 11.64 9.24 -1.70
C VAL A 69 12.86 8.69 -2.41
N ASP A 70 13.88 8.31 -1.65
CA ASP A 70 15.04 7.57 -2.15
C ASP A 70 14.80 6.07 -1.98
N PHE A 71 14.63 5.38 -3.12
CA PHE A 71 14.51 3.94 -3.18
C PHE A 71 15.62 3.34 -4.03
N GLY A 72 16.55 2.65 -3.37
CA GLY A 72 17.70 2.01 -4.02
C GLY A 72 18.67 3.00 -4.71
N GLY A 73 18.74 4.25 -4.25
CA GLY A 73 19.55 5.32 -4.85
C GLY A 73 18.84 6.04 -6.01
N THR A 74 17.61 5.66 -6.33
CA THR A 74 16.76 6.40 -7.28
C THR A 74 15.83 7.32 -6.50
N ILE A 75 15.85 8.60 -6.86
CA ILE A 75 15.01 9.62 -6.25
C ILE A 75 13.69 9.71 -7.02
N TYR A 76 12.58 9.60 -6.30
CA TYR A 76 11.22 9.79 -6.80
C TYR A 76 10.61 11.02 -6.11
N ASP A 77 10.26 12.04 -6.89
CA ASP A 77 9.72 13.34 -6.45
C ASP A 77 8.38 13.68 -7.14
N ASP A 78 7.75 12.70 -7.81
CA ASP A 78 6.51 12.80 -8.56
C ASP A 78 5.28 12.31 -7.77
N TRP A 79 5.30 12.48 -6.44
CA TRP A 79 4.25 12.02 -5.54
C TRP A 79 3.02 12.94 -5.57
N ARG A 80 1.85 12.33 -5.41
CA ARG A 80 0.56 13.02 -5.29
C ARG A 80 -0.36 12.32 -4.30
N LEU A 81 -1.42 13.00 -3.89
CA LEU A 81 -2.52 12.34 -3.20
C LEU A 81 -3.28 11.40 -4.17
N PRO A 82 -3.98 10.38 -3.66
CA PRO A 82 -4.81 9.52 -4.48
C PRO A 82 -5.94 10.28 -5.18
N SER A 83 -6.27 9.88 -6.40
CA SER A 83 -7.27 10.53 -7.23
C SER A 83 -8.67 9.93 -7.02
N THR A 84 -9.66 10.81 -7.15
CA THR A 84 -11.10 10.48 -7.23
C THR A 84 -11.65 11.02 -8.53
N VAL A 85 -12.54 10.27 -9.20
CA VAL A 85 -13.28 10.77 -10.36
C VAL A 85 -14.25 11.85 -9.90
N ASP A 86 -14.08 13.07 -10.40
CA ASP A 86 -14.94 14.21 -10.06
C ASP A 86 -16.31 14.13 -10.76
N GLY A 87 -17.30 14.81 -10.20
CA GLY A 87 -18.67 14.89 -10.74
C GLY A 87 -19.66 15.37 -9.70
N ILE A 88 -20.88 15.74 -10.13
CA ILE A 88 -21.93 16.22 -9.20
C ILE A 88 -22.13 15.22 -8.07
N PHE A 89 -22.13 15.71 -6.83
CA PHE A 89 -22.36 14.88 -5.65
C PHE A 89 -23.70 14.14 -5.77
N SER A 90 -23.62 12.82 -5.84
CA SER A 90 -24.75 11.91 -5.92
C SER A 90 -24.50 10.79 -4.94
N LEU A 91 -25.35 10.66 -3.92
CA LEU A 91 -25.24 9.61 -2.91
C LEU A 91 -25.83 8.31 -3.46
N GLY A 92 -25.08 7.22 -3.32
CA GLY A 92 -25.52 5.87 -3.68
C GLY A 92 -24.81 4.78 -2.89
N TYR A 93 -25.19 3.54 -3.16
CA TYR A 93 -24.70 2.38 -2.42
C TYR A 93 -24.14 1.30 -3.32
N ASP A 94 -24.47 1.29 -4.60
CA ASP A 94 -24.11 0.23 -5.55
C ASP A 94 -22.79 0.49 -6.30
N GLY A 95 -22.09 1.58 -5.96
CA GLY A 95 -20.85 2.00 -6.61
C GLY A 95 -21.01 2.76 -7.93
N THR A 96 -22.24 3.01 -8.39
CA THR A 96 -22.48 3.69 -9.67
C THR A 96 -22.55 5.22 -9.56
N THR A 97 -22.56 5.74 -8.33
CA THR A 97 -22.65 7.17 -8.02
C THR A 97 -21.29 7.78 -7.71
N THR A 98 -21.24 9.11 -7.51
CA THR A 98 -19.99 9.83 -7.21
C THR A 98 -19.65 9.86 -5.72
N ALA A 99 -20.63 9.69 -4.84
CA ALA A 99 -20.46 9.62 -3.40
C ALA A 99 -21.23 8.44 -2.81
N GLY A 100 -20.75 7.91 -1.69
CA GLY A 100 -21.36 6.78 -1.00
C GLY A 100 -20.44 5.56 -0.90
N TYR A 101 -21.04 4.38 -1.08
CA TYR A 101 -20.38 3.09 -0.85
C TYR A 101 -20.20 2.29 -2.14
N ASN A 102 -19.28 1.32 -2.08
CA ASN A 102 -18.95 0.37 -3.14
C ASN A 102 -18.40 1.05 -4.41
N ILE A 103 -17.94 2.30 -4.30
CA ILE A 103 -17.30 3.04 -5.39
C ILE A 103 -15.86 2.58 -5.53
N THR A 104 -15.54 1.97 -6.67
CA THR A 104 -14.20 1.45 -7.02
C THR A 104 -13.49 2.30 -8.07
N SER A 105 -14.10 3.40 -8.53
CA SER A 105 -13.55 4.26 -9.58
C SER A 105 -12.49 5.24 -9.07
N SER A 106 -12.39 5.48 -7.76
CA SER A 106 -11.29 6.23 -7.14
C SER A 106 -10.16 5.28 -6.76
N GLU A 107 -8.93 5.79 -6.67
CA GLU A 107 -7.77 4.96 -6.30
C GLU A 107 -7.90 4.40 -4.88
N MET A 108 -8.39 5.19 -3.93
CA MET A 108 -8.65 4.71 -2.56
C MET A 108 -9.83 3.74 -2.50
N GLY A 109 -10.88 3.97 -3.29
CA GLY A 109 -12.00 3.05 -3.40
C GLY A 109 -11.60 1.72 -4.01
N HIS A 110 -10.82 1.75 -5.10
CA HIS A 110 -10.23 0.57 -5.73
C HIS A 110 -9.34 -0.20 -4.76
N LEU A 111 -8.42 0.48 -4.08
CA LEU A 111 -7.56 -0.15 -3.08
C LEU A 111 -8.39 -0.81 -1.97
N PHE A 112 -9.39 -0.11 -1.42
CA PHE A 112 -10.19 -0.63 -0.31
C PHE A 112 -11.04 -1.85 -0.71
N TYR A 113 -11.81 -1.73 -1.79
CA TYR A 113 -12.82 -2.71 -2.19
C TYR A 113 -12.26 -3.84 -3.06
N THR A 114 -11.38 -3.52 -4.00
CA THR A 114 -10.81 -4.49 -4.94
C THR A 114 -9.47 -5.00 -4.43
N GLY A 115 -8.50 -4.10 -4.17
CA GLY A 115 -7.13 -4.48 -3.82
C GLY A 115 -7.01 -5.18 -2.46
N LEU A 116 -7.79 -4.76 -1.47
CA LEU A 116 -7.77 -5.30 -0.10
C LEU A 116 -8.99 -6.17 0.23
N GLU A 117 -9.96 -6.26 -0.68
CA GLU A 117 -11.20 -7.03 -0.51
C GLU A 117 -12.00 -6.67 0.76
N ASN A 118 -11.93 -5.41 1.21
CA ASN A 118 -12.72 -4.96 2.36
C ASN A 118 -14.18 -4.71 1.99
N LYS A 119 -15.03 -4.70 3.01
CA LYS A 119 -16.46 -4.41 2.88
C LYS A 119 -16.78 -3.03 3.43
N GLY A 120 -17.63 -2.30 2.71
CA GLY A 120 -18.17 -1.04 3.19
C GLY A 120 -19.16 -1.25 4.33
N TYR A 121 -19.52 -0.15 5.02
CA TYR A 121 -20.54 -0.19 6.06
C TYR A 121 -21.92 -0.60 5.52
N CYS A 122 -22.20 -0.26 4.27
CA CYS A 122 -23.43 -0.62 3.56
C CYS A 122 -23.13 -1.47 2.32
N ASP A 123 -23.96 -2.48 2.07
CA ASP A 123 -23.94 -3.22 0.81
C ASP A 123 -24.62 -2.47 -0.34
N ALA A 124 -24.58 -3.03 -1.55
CA ALA A 124 -25.17 -2.43 -2.76
C ALA A 124 -26.69 -2.23 -2.69
N SER A 125 -27.39 -2.92 -1.78
CA SER A 125 -28.83 -2.78 -1.55
C SER A 125 -29.16 -1.83 -0.39
N ALA A 126 -28.18 -1.06 0.08
CA ALA A 126 -28.28 -0.15 1.21
C ALA A 126 -28.60 -0.84 2.55
N ASN A 127 -28.26 -2.13 2.72
CA ASN A 127 -28.34 -2.78 4.02
C ASN A 127 -27.10 -2.43 4.85
N CYS A 128 -27.31 -1.82 6.01
CA CYS A 128 -26.23 -1.42 6.92
C CYS A 128 -26.60 -1.74 8.39
N PRO A 129 -25.65 -2.18 9.25
CA PRO A 129 -24.26 -2.49 8.92
C PRO A 129 -24.11 -3.83 8.18
N GLN A 130 -23.26 -3.87 7.15
CA GLN A 130 -22.87 -5.10 6.46
C GLN A 130 -21.96 -5.95 7.36
N PRO A 131 -22.21 -7.26 7.60
CA PRO A 131 -21.34 -8.08 8.42
C PRO A 131 -19.88 -8.12 7.90
N GLY A 132 -18.92 -7.83 8.79
CA GLY A 132 -17.50 -7.77 8.46
C GLY A 132 -17.04 -6.49 7.76
N TRP A 133 -17.78 -5.39 7.91
CA TRP A 133 -17.42 -4.07 7.37
C TRP A 133 -16.16 -3.46 8.00
N GLY A 134 -15.56 -2.52 7.27
CA GLY A 134 -14.42 -1.70 7.70
C GLY A 134 -13.09 -2.18 7.14
N LEU A 135 -12.00 -1.52 7.54
CA LEU A 135 -10.62 -1.89 7.18
C LEU A 135 -10.17 -3.14 7.95
N THR A 136 -10.76 -4.28 7.62
CA THR A 136 -10.46 -5.58 8.22
C THR A 136 -9.22 -6.23 7.61
N ASN A 137 -8.81 -5.76 6.44
CA ASN A 137 -7.68 -6.24 5.68
C ASN A 137 -6.82 -5.06 5.19
N THR A 138 -5.52 -5.14 5.42
CA THR A 138 -4.54 -4.12 4.97
C THR A 138 -3.51 -4.68 4.01
N GLY A 139 -3.56 -5.98 3.70
CA GLY A 139 -2.61 -6.64 2.82
C GLY A 139 -1.14 -6.28 3.10
N PRO A 140 -0.38 -5.79 2.11
CA PRO A 140 1.04 -5.44 2.29
C PRO A 140 1.26 -4.15 3.11
N PHE A 141 0.21 -3.37 3.39
CA PHE A 141 0.31 -2.11 4.13
C PHE A 141 0.45 -2.36 5.63
N LEU A 142 1.40 -1.68 6.27
CA LEU A 142 1.61 -1.64 7.72
C LEU A 142 1.07 -0.36 8.35
N ASN A 143 1.00 0.72 7.58
CA ASN A 143 0.66 2.05 8.08
C ASN A 143 -0.67 2.57 7.55
N LEU A 144 -1.41 1.80 6.74
CA LEU A 144 -2.79 2.10 6.39
C LEU A 144 -3.69 1.94 7.63
N ARG A 145 -4.47 2.97 7.94
CA ARG A 145 -5.31 3.04 9.16
C ARG A 145 -6.79 3.22 8.80
N PRO A 146 -7.74 2.85 9.69
CA PRO A 146 -9.17 3.07 9.50
C PRO A 146 -9.54 4.55 9.74
N TYR A 147 -8.93 5.46 8.99
CA TYR A 147 -9.19 6.90 9.02
C TYR A 147 -9.77 7.38 7.70
N THR A 148 -10.13 8.67 7.67
CA THR A 148 -10.47 9.36 6.44
C THR A 148 -9.23 10.02 5.85
N TYR A 149 -9.05 9.82 4.55
CA TYR A 149 -7.92 10.30 3.77
C TYR A 149 -8.39 11.29 2.72
N TRP A 150 -7.67 12.39 2.56
CA TRP A 150 -7.90 13.33 1.47
C TRP A 150 -7.57 12.70 0.11
N SER A 151 -8.40 12.99 -0.89
CA SER A 151 -8.06 12.81 -2.29
C SER A 151 -7.38 14.07 -2.83
N GLY A 152 -6.52 13.93 -3.84
CA GLY A 152 -5.96 15.05 -4.59
C GLY A 152 -6.99 15.76 -5.50
N THR A 153 -8.22 15.25 -5.59
CA THR A 153 -9.27 15.82 -6.43
C THR A 153 -10.09 16.85 -5.66
N GLU A 154 -10.09 18.10 -6.11
CA GLU A 154 -11.02 19.14 -5.67
C GLU A 154 -12.43 18.89 -6.23
N TYR A 155 -13.48 19.23 -5.47
CA TYR A 155 -14.84 19.09 -5.97
C TYR A 155 -15.20 20.29 -6.86
N ALA A 156 -15.24 20.11 -8.19
CA ALA A 156 -15.34 21.26 -9.09
C ALA A 156 -16.65 22.03 -9.00
N ALA A 157 -17.75 21.40 -8.54
CA ALA A 157 -19.04 22.08 -8.40
C ALA A 157 -19.08 23.04 -7.19
N ASP A 158 -18.20 22.84 -6.21
CA ASP A 158 -17.97 23.78 -5.10
C ASP A 158 -16.53 23.64 -4.60
N THR A 159 -15.66 24.54 -5.04
CA THR A 159 -14.22 24.54 -4.76
C THR A 159 -13.88 24.84 -3.31
N VAL A 160 -14.87 25.02 -2.42
CA VAL A 160 -14.66 25.00 -0.97
C VAL A 160 -14.43 23.56 -0.47
N PHE A 161 -14.82 22.56 -1.25
CA PHE A 161 -14.76 21.15 -0.90
C PHE A 161 -13.72 20.38 -1.74
N ALA A 162 -13.24 19.27 -1.18
CA ALA A 162 -12.45 18.27 -1.87
C ALA A 162 -12.96 16.87 -1.57
N TRP A 163 -12.65 15.92 -2.44
CA TRP A 163 -13.02 14.53 -2.26
C TRP A 163 -12.18 13.87 -1.15
N SER A 164 -12.76 12.91 -0.45
CA SER A 164 -12.10 12.10 0.55
C SER A 164 -12.65 10.68 0.54
N PHE A 165 -11.87 9.76 1.11
CA PHE A 165 -12.27 8.38 1.28
C PHE A 165 -12.06 7.94 2.73
N SER A 166 -13.07 7.33 3.33
CA SER A 166 -13.02 6.82 4.70
C SER A 166 -12.78 5.32 4.72
N ASN A 167 -11.55 4.91 5.06
CA ASN A 167 -11.21 3.50 5.24
C ASN A 167 -11.96 2.86 6.42
N ASN A 168 -12.46 3.65 7.38
CA ASN A 168 -13.25 3.09 8.47
C ASN A 168 -14.58 2.51 7.97
N TYR A 169 -15.20 3.16 6.96
CA TYR A 169 -16.54 2.82 6.49
C TYR A 169 -16.59 2.34 5.05
N GLY A 170 -15.51 2.46 4.27
CA GLY A 170 -15.54 2.33 2.81
C GLY A 170 -16.35 3.45 2.13
N TYR A 171 -16.41 4.64 2.72
CA TYR A 171 -17.26 5.73 2.23
C TYR A 171 -16.47 6.77 1.46
N GLN A 172 -16.93 7.13 0.26
CA GLN A 172 -16.42 8.26 -0.53
C GLN A 172 -17.35 9.46 -0.41
N GLY A 173 -16.80 10.66 -0.22
CA GLY A 173 -17.60 11.89 -0.22
C GLY A 173 -16.76 13.16 -0.37
N SER A 174 -17.42 14.32 -0.42
CA SER A 174 -16.78 15.63 -0.50
C SER A 174 -16.90 16.40 0.80
N TYR A 175 -15.81 17.02 1.27
CA TYR A 175 -15.73 17.71 2.56
C TYR A 175 -14.97 19.03 2.45
N ASN A 176 -15.25 19.94 3.39
CA ASN A 176 -14.69 21.28 3.37
C ASN A 176 -13.18 21.24 3.63
N LYS A 177 -12.40 21.88 2.77
CA LYS A 177 -10.93 21.84 2.78
C LYS A 177 -10.29 22.48 4.01
N ASP A 178 -10.96 23.45 4.62
CA ASP A 178 -10.41 24.32 5.68
C ASP A 178 -10.87 23.89 7.08
N TYR A 179 -12.03 23.26 7.20
CA TYR A 179 -12.61 22.88 8.50
C TYR A 179 -12.47 21.40 8.83
N ASN A 180 -12.17 20.55 7.84
CA ASN A 180 -12.02 19.12 8.07
C ASN A 180 -10.53 18.71 8.07
N PRO A 181 -9.97 18.28 9.20
CA PRO A 181 -8.65 17.66 9.20
C PRO A 181 -8.73 16.17 8.81
N TYR A 182 -8.14 15.80 7.69
CA TYR A 182 -8.00 14.39 7.28
C TYR A 182 -6.56 14.01 7.00
N TYR A 183 -6.30 12.71 7.10
CA TYR A 183 -4.98 12.12 6.86
C TYR A 183 -4.65 12.10 5.37
N ALA A 184 -3.41 11.78 5.04
CA ALA A 184 -3.00 11.57 3.66
C ALA A 184 -2.13 10.33 3.53
N VAL A 185 -2.16 9.74 2.35
CA VAL A 185 -1.24 8.72 1.87
C VAL A 185 -0.76 9.22 0.50
N ALA A 186 0.47 8.91 0.11
CA ALA A 186 1.01 9.33 -1.18
C ALA A 186 0.99 8.16 -2.17
N VAL A 187 0.75 8.50 -3.44
CA VAL A 187 0.90 7.60 -4.58
C VAL A 187 1.70 8.29 -5.67
N ARG A 188 2.36 7.51 -6.51
CA ARG A 188 3.01 7.98 -7.73
C ARG A 188 2.61 7.10 -8.92
N PRO A 189 2.58 7.64 -10.14
CA PRO A 189 2.32 6.85 -11.33
C PRO A 189 3.44 5.84 -11.61
N GLY A 190 3.05 4.67 -12.09
CA GLY A 190 3.94 3.58 -12.48
C GLY A 190 4.59 2.85 -11.30
N ASP A 191 5.37 1.84 -11.69
CA ASP A 191 6.20 1.06 -10.78
C ASP A 191 7.47 1.82 -10.35
N VAL A 192 8.05 1.39 -9.23
CA VAL A 192 9.40 1.76 -8.81
C VAL A 192 10.35 0.62 -9.13
N ALA A 193 11.49 0.94 -9.76
CA ALA A 193 12.45 -0.08 -10.14
C ALA A 193 12.99 -0.79 -8.89
N VAL A 194 12.78 -2.11 -8.79
CA VAL A 194 13.43 -2.92 -7.77
C VAL A 194 14.90 -2.99 -8.13
N VAL A 195 15.74 -2.26 -7.39
CA VAL A 195 17.19 -2.37 -7.56
C VAL A 195 17.59 -3.75 -7.05
N PRO A 196 18.20 -4.61 -7.88
CA PRO A 196 18.68 -5.90 -7.41
C PRO A 196 19.64 -5.68 -6.25
N GLU A 197 19.32 -6.23 -5.08
CA GLU A 197 20.29 -6.37 -3.99
C GLU A 197 21.61 -6.85 -4.59
N PRO A 198 22.76 -6.23 -4.29
CA PRO A 198 24.02 -6.64 -4.90
C PRO A 198 24.23 -8.12 -4.63
N VAL A 199 24.21 -8.93 -5.69
CA VAL A 199 24.49 -10.39 -5.64
C VAL A 199 25.78 -10.65 -4.85
N SER A 200 26.67 -9.67 -4.81
CA SER A 200 27.84 -9.52 -3.93
C SER A 200 27.61 -9.88 -2.47
N MET A 201 26.48 -9.53 -1.83
CA MET A 201 26.22 -9.85 -0.42
C MET A 201 25.88 -11.33 -0.22
N MET A 202 25.07 -11.91 -1.12
CA MET A 202 24.84 -13.37 -1.14
C MET A 202 26.15 -14.11 -1.46
N LEU A 203 26.95 -13.60 -2.40
CA LEU A 203 28.26 -14.18 -2.74
C LEU A 203 29.24 -14.07 -1.56
N PHE A 204 29.22 -12.98 -0.79
CA PHE A 204 30.03 -12.82 0.42
C PHE A 204 29.59 -13.78 1.52
N GLY A 205 28.28 -13.94 1.73
CA GLY A 205 27.74 -14.90 2.69
C GLY A 205 28.13 -16.34 2.32
N ILE A 206 27.91 -16.73 1.06
CA ILE A 206 28.29 -18.05 0.54
C ILE A 206 29.81 -18.26 0.61
N GLY A 207 30.60 -17.25 0.20
CA GLY A 207 32.05 -17.27 0.24
C GLY A 207 32.60 -17.44 1.67
N ALA A 208 32.05 -16.72 2.64
CA ALA A 208 32.44 -16.85 4.04
C ALA A 208 32.12 -18.24 4.60
N VAL A 209 30.95 -18.79 4.29
CA VAL A 209 30.55 -20.16 4.69
C VAL A 209 31.49 -21.20 4.08
N LEU A 210 31.81 -21.08 2.78
CA LEU A 210 32.75 -21.97 2.09
C LEU A 210 34.15 -21.93 2.72
N LEU A 211 34.66 -20.75 3.04
CA LEU A 211 35.98 -20.59 3.68
C LEU A 211 36.03 -21.21 5.07
N VAL A 212 34.97 -21.06 5.88
CA VAL A 212 34.87 -21.71 7.20
C VAL A 212 34.80 -23.23 7.06
N ALA A 213 34.01 -23.74 6.12
CA ALA A 213 33.91 -25.17 5.85
C ALA A 213 35.27 -25.77 5.42
N LEU A 214 35.99 -25.10 4.51
CA LEU A 214 37.33 -25.49 4.10
C LEU A 214 38.31 -25.53 5.27
N ARG A 215 38.29 -24.51 6.14
CA ARG A 215 39.15 -24.46 7.35
C ARG A 215 38.89 -25.62 8.31
N ILE A 216 37.64 -26.02 8.50
CA ILE A 216 37.27 -27.14 9.36
C ILE A 216 37.74 -28.48 8.76
N VAL A 217 37.62 -28.65 7.45
CA VAL A 217 38.07 -29.87 6.75
C VAL A 217 39.59 -30.03 6.83
N ILE A 218 40.35 -28.94 6.62
CA ILE A 218 41.82 -28.95 6.68
C ILE A 218 42.30 -29.30 8.09
N ARG A 219 41.70 -28.72 9.14
CA ARG A 219 42.04 -29.01 10.54
C ARG A 219 41.74 -30.43 11.00
N ARG A 220 40.89 -31.18 10.27
CA ARG A 220 40.57 -32.58 10.60
C ARG A 220 41.46 -33.59 9.88
N ARG A 221 42.30 -33.13 8.95
CA ARG A 221 43.18 -33.97 8.11
C ARG A 221 44.67 -33.86 8.45
N GLY A 222 45.06 -32.92 9.31
CA GLY A 222 46.39 -32.84 9.94
C GLY A 222 46.28 -33.14 11.41
#